data_AF-A0A9D4PA76-F1
#
_entry.id   AF-A0A9D4PA76-F1
#
_cell.length_a   1.000
_cell.length_b   1.000
_cell.length_c   1.000
_cell.angle_alpha   90.00
_cell.angle_beta   90.00
_cell.angle_gamma   90.00
#
_symmetry.space_group_name_H-M   'P 1'
#
loop_
_entity.id
_entity.type
_entity.pdbx_description
1 polymer ?
#
loop_
_entity_poly.entity_id
_entity_poly.type
_entity_poly.pdbx_seq_one_letter_code
_entity_poly.pdbx_strand_id
1 'polypeptide(L)'
;MIVSHLSDFLYQKLGLGNDEEPVHILDEPSIDGIVRYIKSGKCKNIIAMIGAGISTAAGIPDFRSPNSGIYSKLGKFNLPSPEAIFEIGYFRPTLSHYFLRLLHQKGLLLRLYTQNIDCLERLAGIPAESIVEAHGTFHTSHCLSCNREYSLDWLRDIVFFGERLPSRFFDLSEEDFARCDLLLIVGTSLQVQPFAGLVDK
;
A
#
# COMPACT_ATOMS: atom_id res chain seq x y z
N MET A 1 11.49 -4.28 -19.79
CA MET A 1 11.51 -3.34 -18.65
C MET A 1 12.88 -3.24 -17.97
N ILE A 2 13.61 -4.31 -17.66
CA ILE A 2 14.96 -4.19 -17.07
C ILE A 2 15.97 -3.57 -18.07
N VAL A 3 15.84 -3.92 -19.36
CA VAL A 3 16.75 -3.44 -20.41
C VAL A 3 16.58 -1.94 -20.70
N SER A 4 15.36 -1.39 -20.57
CA SER A 4 15.14 0.06 -20.77
C SER A 4 15.77 0.88 -19.65
N HIS A 5 15.56 0.48 -18.39
CA HIS A 5 16.17 1.17 -17.24
C HIS A 5 17.70 1.12 -17.25
N LEU A 6 18.30 -0.01 -17.66
CA LEU A 6 19.75 -0.11 -17.78
C LEU A 6 20.28 0.74 -18.95
N SER A 7 19.55 0.78 -20.06
CA SER A 7 19.88 1.59 -21.22
C SER A 7 19.80 3.08 -20.88
N ASP A 8 18.75 3.54 -20.20
CA ASP A 8 18.58 4.94 -19.79
C ASP A 8 19.63 5.35 -18.75
N PHE A 9 19.94 4.46 -17.79
CA PHE A 9 21.02 4.66 -16.82
C PHE A 9 22.40 4.80 -17.49
N LEU A 10 22.71 3.94 -18.46
CA LEU A 10 23.95 4.01 -19.24
C LEU A 10 23.97 5.24 -20.15
N TYR A 11 22.85 5.58 -20.78
CA TYR A 11 22.70 6.79 -21.61
C TYR A 11 23.00 8.05 -20.80
N GLN A 12 22.46 8.19 -19.58
CA GLN A 12 22.78 9.30 -18.68
C GLN A 12 24.25 9.28 -18.23
N LYS A 13 24.78 8.12 -17.80
CA LYS A 13 26.16 8.03 -17.29
C LYS A 13 27.23 8.24 -18.36
N LEU A 14 26.91 7.96 -19.62
CA LEU A 14 27.78 8.22 -20.77
C LEU A 14 27.61 9.64 -21.33
N GLY A 15 26.72 10.47 -20.77
CA GLY A 15 26.47 11.84 -21.24
C GLY A 15 25.76 11.90 -22.60
N LEU A 16 24.95 10.88 -22.92
CA LEU A 16 24.22 10.76 -24.19
C LEU A 16 22.72 11.06 -24.04
N GLY A 17 22.23 11.29 -22.82
CA GLY A 17 20.88 11.77 -22.55
C GLY A 17 20.79 13.30 -22.63
N ASN A 18 19.57 13.85 -22.71
CA ASN A 18 19.38 15.30 -22.56
C ASN A 18 19.94 15.75 -21.20
N ASP A 19 20.70 16.85 -21.18
CA ASP A 19 21.39 17.45 -20.01
C ASP A 19 20.47 18.00 -18.90
N GLU A 20 19.21 17.57 -18.83
CA GLU A 20 18.36 17.91 -17.69
C GLU A 20 18.73 17.00 -16.52
N GLU A 21 19.62 17.51 -15.65
CA GLU A 21 19.86 16.88 -14.36
C GLU A 21 18.53 16.65 -13.63
N PRO A 22 18.36 15.50 -12.96
CA PRO A 22 17.15 15.23 -12.20
C PRO A 22 16.88 16.37 -11.22
N VAL A 23 15.66 16.93 -11.27
CA VAL A 23 15.28 18.03 -10.40
C VAL A 23 15.29 17.54 -8.95
N HIS A 24 16.27 18.01 -8.19
CA HIS A 24 16.35 17.76 -6.76
C HIS A 24 15.32 18.63 -6.02
N ILE A 25 14.17 18.03 -5.68
CA ILE A 25 13.10 18.70 -4.93
C ILE A 25 13.43 18.81 -3.44
N LEU A 26 14.03 17.76 -2.87
CA LEU A 26 14.51 17.76 -1.51
C LEU A 26 15.88 18.44 -1.44
N ASP A 27 16.10 19.22 -0.39
CA ASP A 27 17.39 19.84 -0.09
C ASP A 27 18.42 18.79 0.37
N GLU A 28 17.97 17.72 1.01
CA GLU A 28 18.77 16.53 1.32
C GLU A 28 17.88 15.27 1.37
N PRO A 29 18.43 14.08 1.04
CA PRO A 29 17.71 12.81 1.11
C PRO A 29 17.65 12.27 2.55
N SER A 30 17.09 13.06 3.47
CA SER A 30 16.93 12.74 4.88
C SER A 30 15.47 12.83 5.32
N ILE A 31 15.15 12.29 6.50
CA ILE A 31 13.85 12.50 7.13
C ILE A 31 13.60 14.00 7.35
N ASP A 32 14.62 14.74 7.76
CA ASP A 32 14.50 16.18 8.00
C ASP A 32 14.25 16.95 6.70
N GLY A 33 14.86 16.55 5.59
CA GLY A 33 14.59 17.08 4.25
C GLY A 33 13.14 16.85 3.82
N ILE A 34 12.61 15.63 4.03
CA ILE A 34 11.19 15.33 3.78
C ILE A 34 10.27 16.18 4.67
N VAL A 35 10.59 16.31 5.96
CA VAL A 35 9.81 17.13 6.91
C VAL A 35 9.81 18.60 6.48
N ARG A 36 10.94 19.15 6.05
CA ARG A 36 11.02 20.52 5.54
C ARG A 36 10.20 20.68 4.26
N TYR A 37 10.26 19.70 3.35
CA TYR A 37 9.44 19.71 2.13
C TYR A 37 7.93 19.71 2.44
N ILE A 38 7.47 18.84 3.34
CA ILE A 38 6.07 18.81 3.80
C ILE A 38 5.67 20.16 4.41
N LYS A 39 6.53 20.72 5.28
CA LYS A 39 6.26 22.00 5.96
C LYS A 39 6.34 23.22 5.04
N SER A 40 6.98 23.12 3.88
CA SER A 40 7.15 24.24 2.94
C SER A 40 5.84 24.73 2.31
N GLY A 41 4.76 23.94 2.42
CA GLY A 41 3.48 24.22 1.75
C GLY A 41 3.45 23.87 0.26
N LYS A 42 4.58 23.41 -0.31
CA LYS A 42 4.66 22.88 -1.68
C LYS A 42 4.04 21.49 -1.79
N CYS A 43 4.18 20.66 -0.76
CA CYS A 43 3.60 19.33 -0.67
C CYS A 43 2.17 19.41 -0.12
N LYS A 44 1.18 19.06 -0.94
CA LYS A 44 -0.25 19.10 -0.61
C LYS A 44 -0.92 17.74 -0.79
N ASN A 45 -0.40 16.93 -1.70
CA ASN A 45 -0.98 15.66 -2.11
C ASN A 45 0.03 14.52 -1.85
N ILE A 46 -0.12 13.87 -0.70
CA ILE A 46 0.69 12.69 -0.33
C ILE A 46 -0.07 11.43 -0.72
N ILE A 47 0.57 10.57 -1.50
CA ILE A 47 0.13 9.19 -1.70
C ILE A 47 0.92 8.29 -0.76
N ALA A 48 0.24 7.38 -0.07
CA ALA A 48 0.87 6.32 0.71
C ALA A 48 0.62 4.97 0.04
N MET A 49 1.69 4.21 -0.18
CA MET A 49 1.65 2.81 -0.62
C MET A 49 2.15 1.93 0.53
N ILE A 50 1.26 1.07 1.04
CA ILE A 50 1.56 0.26 2.22
C ILE A 50 1.38 -1.24 1.97
N GLY A 51 2.10 -2.03 2.75
CA GLY A 51 1.95 -3.47 2.80
C GLY A 51 2.07 -4.02 4.22
N ALA A 52 2.23 -5.34 4.32
CA ALA A 52 2.07 -6.06 5.59
C ALA A 52 3.08 -5.62 6.68
N GLY A 53 4.21 -5.03 6.28
CA GLY A 53 5.22 -4.51 7.19
C GLY A 53 4.66 -3.51 8.21
N ILE A 54 3.67 -2.69 7.86
CA ILE A 54 3.09 -1.71 8.79
C ILE A 54 2.21 -2.36 9.87
N SER A 55 1.77 -3.60 9.66
CA SER A 55 0.92 -4.39 10.57
C SER A 55 1.73 -5.34 11.45
N THR A 56 3.03 -5.53 11.17
CA THR A 56 3.91 -6.45 11.94
C THR A 56 3.95 -6.13 13.43
N ALA A 57 4.00 -4.84 13.79
CA ALA A 57 3.99 -4.39 15.18
C ALA A 57 2.63 -4.58 15.89
N ALA A 58 1.53 -4.79 15.15
CA ALA A 58 0.25 -5.19 15.71
C ALA A 58 0.21 -6.67 16.09
N GLY A 59 1.29 -7.42 15.81
CA GLY A 59 1.33 -8.87 16.01
C GLY A 59 0.74 -9.65 14.82
N ILE A 60 0.44 -8.99 13.71
CA ILE A 60 0.07 -9.62 12.43
C ILE A 60 1.37 -9.89 11.67
N PRO A 61 1.88 -11.14 11.60
CA PRO A 61 2.97 -11.44 10.70
C PRO A 61 2.54 -11.11 9.27
N ASP A 62 3.49 -10.81 8.39
CA ASP A 62 3.13 -10.78 6.98
C ASP A 62 2.53 -12.12 6.53
N PHE A 63 1.78 -12.13 5.44
CA PHE A 63 1.15 -13.37 5.01
C PHE A 63 2.15 -14.39 4.43
N ARG A 64 3.24 -13.91 3.81
CA ARG A 64 3.96 -14.67 2.77
C ARG A 64 5.41 -15.01 3.11
N SER A 65 6.00 -14.44 4.15
CA SER A 65 7.41 -14.66 4.47
C SER A 65 7.65 -16.11 4.89
N PRO A 66 8.67 -16.78 4.31
CA PRO A 66 9.04 -18.12 4.71
C PRO A 66 9.35 -18.18 6.21
N ASN A 67 8.77 -19.15 6.92
CA ASN A 67 8.94 -19.41 8.36
C ASN A 67 8.42 -18.33 9.34
N SER A 68 8.22 -17.09 8.88
CA SER A 68 7.74 -15.99 9.72
C SER A 68 6.29 -15.60 9.47
N GLY A 69 5.75 -15.87 8.27
CA GLY A 69 4.44 -15.41 7.83
C GLY A 69 3.26 -16.21 8.37
N ILE A 70 2.06 -15.62 8.33
CA ILE A 70 0.81 -16.17 8.89
C ILE A 70 0.58 -17.61 8.43
N TYR A 71 0.66 -17.89 7.11
CA TYR A 71 0.38 -19.23 6.58
C TYR A 71 1.31 -20.32 7.15
N SER A 72 2.55 -19.95 7.52
CA SER A 72 3.51 -20.87 8.13
C SER A 72 3.33 -21.04 9.65
N LYS A 73 2.56 -20.17 10.30
CA LYS A 73 2.46 -20.05 11.76
C LYS A 73 1.06 -20.19 12.34
N LEU A 74 0.04 -20.50 11.54
CA LEU A 74 -1.35 -20.64 12.01
C LEU A 74 -1.49 -21.51 13.28
N GLY A 75 -0.68 -22.57 13.42
CA GLY A 75 -0.68 -23.44 14.62
C GLY A 75 0.04 -22.90 15.88
N LYS A 76 0.72 -21.76 15.81
CA LYS A 76 1.48 -21.16 16.93
C LYS A 76 0.75 -20.04 17.65
N PHE A 77 -0.32 -19.51 17.07
CA PHE A 77 -1.14 -18.50 17.74
C PHE A 77 -2.19 -19.23 18.57
N ASN A 78 -2.36 -18.84 19.84
CA ASN A 78 -3.38 -19.38 20.73
C ASN A 78 -4.76 -18.78 20.38
N LEU A 79 -5.14 -18.92 19.11
CA LEU A 79 -6.39 -18.40 18.57
C LEU A 79 -7.54 -19.30 19.01
N PRO A 80 -8.71 -18.73 19.35
CA PRO A 80 -9.90 -19.53 19.62
C PRO A 80 -10.34 -20.32 18.36
N SER A 81 -10.03 -19.80 17.17
CA SER A 81 -10.09 -20.51 15.90
C SER A 81 -9.18 -19.82 14.86
N PRO A 82 -8.74 -20.49 13.78
CA PRO A 82 -7.92 -19.87 12.73
C PRO A 82 -8.53 -18.58 12.13
N GLU A 83 -9.84 -18.43 12.23
CA GLU A 83 -10.62 -17.31 11.70
C GLU A 83 -10.54 -16.05 12.58
N ALA A 84 -10.19 -16.19 13.87
CA ALA A 84 -10.09 -15.07 14.81
C ALA A 84 -9.00 -14.06 14.44
N ILE A 85 -8.02 -14.47 13.61
CA ILE A 85 -7.02 -13.56 13.03
C ILE A 85 -7.65 -12.55 12.04
N PHE A 86 -8.86 -12.83 11.57
CA PHE A 86 -9.64 -12.00 10.65
C PHE A 86 -10.81 -11.28 11.34
N GLU A 87 -10.96 -11.41 12.66
CA GLU A 87 -11.95 -10.66 13.42
C GLU A 87 -11.45 -9.23 13.71
N ILE A 88 -12.26 -8.25 13.34
CA ILE A 88 -12.04 -6.79 13.43
C ILE A 88 -11.61 -6.29 14.83
N GLY A 89 -11.75 -7.09 15.88
CA GLY A 89 -11.41 -6.72 17.26
C GLY A 89 -10.10 -7.30 17.83
N TYR A 90 -9.46 -8.26 17.15
CA TYR A 90 -8.30 -8.96 17.74
C TYR A 90 -7.01 -8.14 17.64
N PHE A 91 -6.84 -7.38 16.56
CA PHE A 91 -5.65 -6.56 16.31
C PHE A 91 -5.95 -5.06 16.41
N ARG A 92 -4.95 -4.29 16.84
CA ARG A 92 -5.04 -2.83 16.96
C ARG A 92 -4.21 -2.16 15.89
N PRO A 93 -4.67 -1.04 15.30
CA PRO A 93 -3.87 -0.26 14.38
C PRO A 93 -2.55 0.19 15.01
N THR A 94 -1.48 0.16 14.22
CA THR A 94 -0.13 0.56 14.65
C THR A 94 0.05 2.09 14.59
N LEU A 95 1.19 2.59 15.11
CA LEU A 95 1.57 4.00 14.95
C LEU A 95 1.60 4.44 13.48
N SER A 96 2.00 3.56 12.56
CA SER A 96 1.98 3.84 11.12
C SER A 96 0.57 4.12 10.60
N HIS A 97 -0.44 3.38 11.06
CA HIS A 97 -1.83 3.61 10.69
C HIS A 97 -2.34 4.96 11.22
N TYR A 98 -2.03 5.28 12.48
CA TYR A 98 -2.40 6.58 13.07
C TYR A 98 -1.66 7.75 12.43
N PHE A 99 -0.43 7.55 11.96
CA PHE A 99 0.29 8.56 11.18
C PHE A 99 -0.42 8.86 9.85
N LEU A 100 -0.88 7.83 9.14
CA LEU A 100 -1.67 8.01 7.92
C LEU A 100 -3.01 8.71 8.21
N ARG A 101 -3.67 8.36 9.32
CA ARG A 101 -4.87 9.07 9.79
C ARG A 101 -4.58 10.55 10.07
N LEU A 102 -3.44 10.86 10.69
CA LEU A 102 -3.02 12.24 10.93
C LEU A 102 -2.80 13.01 9.61
N LEU A 103 -2.15 12.40 8.62
CA LEU A 103 -2.00 13.03 7.29
C LEU A 103 -3.35 13.36 6.66
N HIS A 104 -4.31 12.45 6.74
CA HIS A 104 -5.68 12.70 6.30
C HIS A 104 -6.34 13.85 7.08
N GLN A 105 -6.26 13.85 8.41
CA GLN A 105 -6.82 14.93 9.25
C GLN A 105 -6.20 16.30 8.97
N LYS A 106 -4.97 16.35 8.47
CA LYS A 106 -4.29 17.57 8.05
C LYS A 106 -4.57 17.96 6.60
N GLY A 107 -5.39 17.18 5.88
CA GLY A 107 -5.71 17.43 4.47
C GLY A 107 -4.54 17.17 3.51
N LEU A 108 -3.54 16.40 3.95
CA LEU A 108 -2.34 16.10 3.16
C LEU A 108 -2.42 14.74 2.46
N LEU A 109 -3.18 13.78 3.00
CA LEU A 109 -3.32 12.46 2.38
C LEU A 109 -4.28 12.53 1.19
N LEU A 110 -3.73 12.41 -0.03
CA LEU A 110 -4.51 12.29 -1.26
C LEU A 110 -5.13 10.89 -1.36
N ARG A 111 -4.30 9.84 -1.23
CA ARG A 111 -4.75 8.45 -1.28
C ARG A 111 -3.86 7.51 -0.48
N LEU A 112 -4.48 6.48 0.07
CA LEU A 112 -3.82 5.33 0.67
C LEU A 112 -4.07 4.08 -0.18
N TYR A 113 -3.05 3.60 -0.87
CA TYR A 113 -3.05 2.32 -1.57
C TYR A 113 -2.50 1.25 -0.61
N THR A 114 -3.34 0.26 -0.27
CA THR A 114 -2.94 -0.83 0.64
C THR A 114 -2.97 -2.18 -0.05
N GLN A 115 -1.95 -2.99 0.20
CA GLN A 115 -1.91 -4.41 -0.14
C GLN A 115 -2.50 -5.29 0.97
N ASN A 116 -2.79 -4.70 2.13
CA ASN A 116 -3.30 -5.41 3.29
C ASN A 116 -4.80 -5.65 3.14
N ILE A 117 -5.27 -6.69 3.80
CA ILE A 117 -6.67 -7.10 3.86
C ILE A 117 -7.18 -7.10 5.31
N ASP A 118 -6.34 -6.69 6.26
CA ASP A 118 -6.56 -6.74 7.71
C ASP A 118 -7.51 -5.65 8.25
N CYS A 119 -7.91 -4.70 7.40
CA CYS A 119 -8.82 -3.59 7.71
C CYS A 119 -8.32 -2.60 8.78
N LEU A 120 -7.04 -2.65 9.17
CA LEU A 120 -6.50 -1.78 10.23
C LEU A 120 -6.51 -0.29 9.85
N GLU A 121 -6.49 0.05 8.56
CA GLU A 121 -6.60 1.41 8.04
C GLU A 121 -7.97 2.02 8.37
N ARG A 122 -9.04 1.24 8.17
CA ARG A 122 -10.42 1.64 8.49
C ARG A 122 -10.61 1.75 9.99
N LEU A 123 -10.06 0.79 10.75
CA LEU A 123 -10.07 0.82 12.22
C LEU A 123 -9.32 2.02 12.81
N ALA A 124 -8.26 2.49 12.16
CA ALA A 124 -7.58 3.74 12.51
C ALA A 124 -8.42 5.00 12.20
N GLY A 125 -9.58 4.82 11.56
CA GLY A 125 -10.53 5.88 11.23
C GLY A 125 -10.22 6.59 9.91
N ILE A 126 -9.36 6.03 9.04
CA ILE A 126 -9.15 6.57 7.69
C ILE A 126 -10.42 6.30 6.88
N PRO A 127 -11.03 7.32 6.24
CA PRO A 127 -12.32 7.14 5.61
C PRO A 127 -12.18 6.37 4.29
N ALA A 128 -13.22 5.64 3.91
CA ALA A 128 -13.19 4.67 2.82
C ALA A 128 -12.79 5.31 1.48
N GLU A 129 -13.22 6.54 1.23
CA GLU A 129 -12.90 7.30 0.04
C GLU A 129 -11.41 7.62 -0.08
N SER A 130 -10.66 7.68 1.02
CA SER A 130 -9.20 7.86 0.99
C SER A 130 -8.44 6.56 0.74
N ILE A 131 -9.10 5.40 0.79
CA ILE A 131 -8.45 4.09 0.71
C ILE A 131 -8.70 3.43 -0.66
N VAL A 132 -7.66 2.78 -1.18
CA VAL A 132 -7.70 1.81 -2.28
C VAL A 132 -7.12 0.50 -1.76
N GLU A 133 -8.02 -0.45 -1.48
CA GLU A 133 -7.71 -1.80 -1.05
C GLU A 133 -7.35 -2.64 -2.29
N ALA A 134 -6.07 -2.61 -2.68
CA ALA A 134 -5.62 -3.16 -3.96
C ALA A 134 -5.79 -4.68 -4.06
N HIS A 135 -5.72 -5.38 -2.93
CA HIS A 135 -5.95 -6.83 -2.86
C HIS A 135 -7.35 -7.17 -2.31
N GLY A 136 -8.28 -6.23 -2.36
CA GLY A 136 -9.60 -6.38 -1.76
C GLY A 136 -9.58 -6.17 -0.24
N THR A 137 -10.71 -6.47 0.40
CA THR A 137 -10.93 -6.26 1.84
C THR A 137 -11.84 -7.34 2.37
N PHE A 138 -11.65 -7.74 3.63
CA PHE A 138 -12.56 -8.68 4.28
C PHE A 138 -13.88 -8.03 4.73
N HIS A 139 -14.04 -6.72 4.54
CA HIS A 139 -15.26 -6.02 4.96
C HIS A 139 -16.51 -6.43 4.15
N THR A 140 -16.36 -6.72 2.85
CA THR A 140 -17.44 -7.16 1.94
C THR A 140 -16.85 -8.02 0.83
N SER A 141 -17.44 -9.18 0.53
CA SER A 141 -16.97 -10.07 -0.55
C SER A 141 -17.99 -10.09 -1.69
N HIS A 142 -17.61 -9.72 -2.91
CA HIS A 142 -18.50 -9.77 -4.08
C HIS A 142 -17.82 -10.51 -5.24
N CYS A 143 -18.57 -11.35 -5.96
CA CYS A 143 -18.04 -12.00 -7.16
C CYS A 143 -17.89 -10.99 -8.30
N LEU A 144 -16.72 -10.95 -8.93
CA LEU A 144 -16.39 -10.01 -10.00
C LEU A 144 -17.20 -10.22 -11.31
N SER A 145 -17.80 -11.41 -11.51
CA SER A 145 -18.58 -11.70 -12.72
C SER A 145 -20.07 -11.43 -12.55
N CYS A 146 -20.62 -11.61 -11.34
CA CYS A 146 -22.07 -11.53 -11.10
C CYS A 146 -22.48 -10.55 -10.00
N ASN A 147 -21.51 -9.88 -9.35
CA ASN A 147 -21.67 -8.91 -8.27
C ASN A 147 -22.44 -9.40 -7.02
N ARG A 148 -22.71 -10.71 -6.95
CA ARG A 148 -23.36 -11.32 -5.78
C ARG A 148 -22.43 -11.21 -4.58
N GLU A 149 -23.00 -10.87 -3.42
CA GLU A 149 -22.31 -10.83 -2.14
C GLU A 149 -22.11 -12.26 -1.61
N TYR A 150 -20.93 -12.51 -1.04
CA TYR A 150 -20.53 -13.80 -0.48
C TYR A 150 -20.07 -13.64 0.96
N SER A 151 -20.25 -14.70 1.75
CA SER A 151 -19.72 -14.75 3.12
C SER A 151 -18.21 -14.93 3.10
N LEU A 152 -17.56 -14.54 4.22
CA LEU A 152 -16.13 -14.74 4.45
C LEU A 152 -15.67 -16.19 4.24
N ASP A 153 -16.55 -17.17 4.50
CA ASP A 153 -16.27 -18.59 4.28
C ASP A 153 -16.06 -18.94 2.79
N TRP A 154 -16.74 -18.26 1.88
CA TRP A 154 -16.62 -18.51 0.43
C TRP A 154 -15.38 -17.86 -0.19
N LEU A 155 -14.98 -16.68 0.32
CA LEU A 155 -13.78 -15.99 -0.17
C LEU A 155 -12.49 -16.78 0.13
N ARG A 156 -12.51 -17.59 1.21
CA ARG A 156 -11.41 -18.45 1.66
C ARG A 156 -10.94 -19.45 0.61
N ASP A 157 -11.82 -19.86 -0.30
CA ASP A 157 -11.53 -20.80 -1.37
C ASP A 157 -11.01 -20.14 -2.66
N ILE A 158 -10.88 -18.79 -2.71
CA ILE A 158 -10.68 -18.05 -3.98
C ILE A 158 -9.58 -16.97 -3.89
N VAL A 159 -8.94 -16.75 -2.73
CA VAL A 159 -7.80 -15.80 -2.58
C VAL A 159 -6.56 -16.30 -3.36
N PHE A 160 -6.63 -16.30 -4.68
CA PHE A 160 -5.63 -16.86 -5.58
C PHE A 160 -5.00 -15.77 -6.45
N PHE A 161 -3.67 -15.88 -6.58
CA PHE A 161 -2.93 -15.21 -7.63
C PHE A 161 -3.57 -15.50 -9.00
N GLY A 162 -3.95 -14.46 -9.75
CA GLY A 162 -4.53 -14.59 -11.09
C GLY A 162 -5.82 -13.81 -11.31
N GLU A 163 -6.49 -13.36 -10.24
CA GLU A 163 -7.67 -12.49 -10.36
C GLU A 163 -7.30 -11.03 -10.65
N ARG A 164 -8.22 -10.30 -11.33
CA ARG A 164 -8.05 -8.86 -11.59
C ARG A 164 -8.24 -8.05 -10.31
N LEU A 165 -7.44 -6.99 -10.15
CA LEU A 165 -7.63 -6.02 -9.08
C LEU A 165 -8.95 -5.24 -9.26
N PRO A 166 -9.51 -4.66 -8.17
CA PRO A 166 -10.72 -3.85 -8.24
C PRO A 166 -10.57 -2.68 -9.24
N SER A 167 -11.65 -2.33 -9.97
CA SER A 167 -11.58 -1.25 -10.98
C SER A 167 -11.07 0.06 -10.37
N ARG A 168 -11.50 0.38 -9.14
CA ARG A 168 -11.07 1.55 -8.35
C ARG A 168 -9.56 1.72 -8.28
N PHE A 169 -8.79 0.63 -8.27
CA PHE A 169 -7.33 0.68 -8.30
C PHE A 169 -6.83 1.31 -9.61
N PHE A 170 -7.39 0.90 -10.75
CA PHE A 170 -7.03 1.43 -12.06
C PHE A 170 -7.62 2.82 -12.29
N ASP A 171 -8.91 3.00 -11.98
CA ASP A 171 -9.69 4.21 -12.24
C ASP A 171 -9.08 5.45 -11.58
N LEU A 172 -8.48 5.29 -10.39
CA LEU A 172 -7.91 6.40 -9.62
C LEU A 172 -6.41 6.58 -9.82
N SER A 173 -5.68 5.51 -10.17
CA SER A 173 -4.21 5.55 -10.19
C SER A 173 -3.62 6.62 -11.11
N GLU A 174 -4.18 6.82 -12.30
CA GLU A 174 -3.68 7.84 -13.24
C GLU A 174 -3.87 9.26 -12.69
N GLU A 175 -5.07 9.59 -12.22
CA GLU A 175 -5.38 10.93 -11.71
C GLU A 175 -4.64 11.23 -10.41
N ASP A 176 -4.60 10.26 -9.49
CA ASP A 176 -3.93 10.43 -8.20
C ASP A 176 -2.43 10.71 -8.39
N PHE A 177 -1.75 9.90 -9.21
CA PHE A 177 -0.29 10.01 -9.41
C PHE A 177 0.09 11.27 -10.18
N ALA A 178 -0.72 11.71 -11.15
CA ALA A 178 -0.53 12.99 -11.83
C ALA A 178 -0.56 14.22 -10.89
N ARG A 179 -1.18 14.07 -9.71
CA ARG A 179 -1.31 15.13 -8.70
C ARG A 179 -0.41 14.93 -7.49
N CYS A 180 0.39 13.86 -7.45
CA CYS A 180 1.16 13.46 -6.30
C CYS A 180 2.39 14.36 -6.11
N ASP A 181 2.54 14.94 -4.91
CA ASP A 181 3.71 15.74 -4.54
C ASP A 181 4.74 14.89 -3.76
N LEU A 182 4.29 13.84 -3.07
CA LEU A 182 5.14 12.96 -2.27
C LEU A 182 4.55 11.54 -2.22
N LEU A 183 5.35 10.56 -2.62
CA LEU A 183 5.02 9.14 -2.49
C LEU A 183 5.71 8.54 -1.25
N LEU A 184 4.91 8.05 -0.30
CA LEU A 184 5.39 7.34 0.89
C LEU A 184 5.18 5.83 0.72
N ILE A 185 6.26 5.08 0.52
CA ILE A 185 6.24 3.62 0.43
C ILE A 185 6.68 3.03 1.77
N VAL A 186 5.80 2.32 2.47
CA VAL A 186 6.09 1.83 3.83
C VAL A 186 5.64 0.38 4.00
N GLY A 187 6.56 -0.48 4.45
CA GLY A 187 6.22 -1.85 4.84
C GLY A 187 5.78 -2.77 3.69
N THR A 188 6.20 -2.48 2.46
CA THR A 188 5.99 -3.36 1.29
C THR A 188 7.33 -3.69 0.63
N SER A 189 7.44 -4.90 0.07
CA SER A 189 8.61 -5.32 -0.73
C SER A 189 8.53 -4.86 -2.19
N LEU A 190 7.38 -4.33 -2.64
CA LEU A 190 7.11 -3.96 -4.04
C LEU A 190 7.40 -5.09 -5.06
N GLN A 191 7.17 -6.34 -4.68
CA GLN A 191 7.40 -7.49 -5.58
C GLN A 191 6.14 -7.93 -6.34
N VAL A 192 4.97 -7.41 -5.99
CA VAL A 192 3.68 -7.91 -6.48
C VAL A 192 3.11 -6.91 -7.48
N GLN A 193 3.03 -7.33 -8.74
CA GLN A 193 2.34 -6.57 -9.79
C GLN A 193 0.83 -6.78 -9.74
N PRO A 194 0.01 -5.82 -10.19
CA PRO A 194 0.38 -4.51 -10.76
C PRO A 194 0.68 -3.43 -9.70
N PHE A 195 0.53 -3.73 -8.40
CA PHE A 195 0.72 -2.75 -7.32
C PHE A 195 2.11 -2.11 -7.34
N ALA A 196 3.16 -2.90 -7.56
CA ALA A 196 4.53 -2.42 -7.63
C ALA A 196 4.74 -1.42 -8.78
N GLY A 197 4.07 -1.60 -9.92
CA GLY A 197 4.17 -0.71 -11.07
C GLY A 197 3.52 0.66 -10.88
N LEU A 198 2.84 0.92 -9.76
CA LEU A 198 2.36 2.27 -9.45
C LEU A 198 3.50 3.28 -9.26
N VAL A 199 4.69 2.82 -8.86
CA VAL A 199 5.86 3.71 -8.65
C VAL A 199 6.39 4.32 -9.94
N ASP A 200 6.02 3.76 -11.09
CA ASP A 200 6.47 4.18 -12.42
C ASP A 200 5.45 5.09 -13.13
N LYS A 201 4.36 5.48 -12.45
CA LYS A 201 3.30 6.35 -12.98
C LYS A 201 3.58 7.84 -12.77
#